data_AF-A0A257UQ32-F1
#
_entry.id   AF-A0A257UQ32-F1
#
_cell.length_a   1.000
_cell.length_b   1.000
_cell.length_c   1.000
_cell.angle_alpha   90.00
_cell.angle_beta   90.00
_cell.angle_gamma   90.00
#
_symmetry.space_group_name_H-M   'P 1'
#
loop_
_entity.id
_entity.type
_entity.pdbx_description
1 polymer ?
#
loop_
_entity_poly.entity_id
_entity_poly.type
_entity_poly.pdbx_seq_one_letter_code
_entity_poly.pdbx_strand_id
1 'polypeptide(L)'
;MPNRAPDFEATDNNEEIPAWADALMKSHKAVLDRLDAMERDGGEDPTLNTNGQRRDYAAPTEDPTLNTNGQRRADSYQSAANRAAMAKIAALEHQMRRVTAEAPADDRNQIAEARSRADSVFQAALGRTVPDPVPGERPIAYRRRLADALKKFSPTLATARLDSVAGAALDVVETRIYADALAAVKGNTVMPAGQIRAIKKLELGHEVTEYVGDPQAAWAPFSAGAGGKVSFNQSAGKRG
;
A
#
# COMPACT_ATOMS: atom_id res chain seq x y z
N MET A 1 43.42 19.35 -28.95
CA MET A 1 43.91 19.57 -27.57
C MET A 1 43.01 18.79 -26.62
N PRO A 2 43.57 18.02 -25.67
CA PRO A 2 42.85 16.99 -24.94
C PRO A 2 42.03 17.61 -23.79
N ASN A 3 40.74 17.30 -23.74
CA ASN A 3 39.90 17.67 -22.60
C ASN A 3 40.14 16.69 -21.45
N ARG A 4 40.76 17.28 -20.42
CA ARG A 4 41.17 16.79 -19.11
C ARG A 4 40.02 16.05 -18.39
N ALA A 5 40.36 14.92 -17.77
CA ALA A 5 39.48 14.18 -16.86
C ALA A 5 39.00 15.08 -15.70
N PRO A 6 37.80 14.86 -15.14
CA PRO A 6 37.35 15.59 -13.97
C PRO A 6 38.22 15.20 -12.77
N ASP A 7 38.84 16.22 -12.17
CA ASP A 7 39.58 16.12 -10.92
C ASP A 7 38.61 15.65 -9.83
N PHE A 8 38.83 14.44 -9.29
CA PHE A 8 38.17 13.98 -8.06
C PHE A 8 38.80 14.78 -6.91
N GLU A 9 38.12 15.85 -6.48
CA GLU A 9 38.41 16.48 -5.21
C GLU A 9 38.26 15.43 -4.10
N ALA A 10 39.37 15.11 -3.44
CA ALA A 10 39.36 14.33 -2.21
C ALA A 10 38.60 15.16 -1.16
N THR A 11 37.33 14.83 -0.95
CA THR A 11 36.60 15.32 0.21
C THR A 11 37.30 14.78 1.45
N ASP A 12 37.89 15.70 2.18
CA ASP A 12 38.48 15.49 3.50
C ASP A 12 37.39 14.95 4.43
N ASN A 13 37.30 13.62 4.53
CA ASN A 13 36.39 12.91 5.42
C ASN A 13 36.92 13.04 6.85
N ASN A 14 36.85 14.24 7.39
CA ASN A 14 36.91 14.45 8.83
C ASN A 14 35.53 14.08 9.38
N GLU A 15 35.30 12.77 9.53
CA GLU A 15 34.06 12.20 10.05
C GLU A 15 33.89 12.61 11.52
N GLU A 16 33.29 13.78 11.73
CA GLU A 16 32.80 14.22 13.03
C GLU A 16 31.81 13.18 13.55
N ILE A 17 32.18 12.51 14.64
CA ILE A 17 31.33 11.54 15.32
C ILE A 17 30.02 12.26 15.69
N PRO A 18 28.85 11.75 15.25
CA PRO A 18 27.58 12.37 15.57
C PRO A 18 27.40 12.50 17.09
N ALA A 19 26.85 13.62 17.56
CA ALA A 19 26.69 13.88 19.00
C ALA A 19 25.96 12.78 19.78
N TRP A 20 25.11 11.98 19.11
CA TRP A 20 24.45 10.82 19.71
C TRP A 20 25.40 9.64 19.94
N ALA A 21 26.37 9.42 19.04
CA ALA A 21 27.37 8.37 19.16
C ALA A 21 28.39 8.72 20.26
N ASP A 22 28.73 10.01 20.40
CA ASP A 22 29.57 10.52 21.48
C ASP A 22 28.89 10.40 22.85
N ALA A 23 27.59 10.72 22.91
CA ALA A 23 26.77 10.51 24.11
C ALA A 23 26.67 9.02 24.50
N LEU A 24 26.53 8.12 23.50
CA LEU A 24 26.52 6.69 23.70
C LEU A 24 27.86 6.19 24.28
N MET A 25 28.99 6.56 23.67
CA MET A 25 30.31 6.17 24.14
C MET A 25 30.61 6.67 25.56
N LYS A 26 30.19 7.90 25.88
CA LYS A 26 30.33 8.45 27.24
C LYS A 26 29.52 7.68 28.28
N SER A 27 28.31 7.25 27.92
CA SER A 27 27.49 6.42 28.82
C SER A 27 28.09 5.03 29.05
N HIS A 28 28.64 4.42 28.00
CA HIS A 28 29.27 3.11 28.08
C HIS A 28 30.58 3.17 28.90
N LYS A 29 31.40 4.20 28.68
CA LYS A 29 32.61 4.44 29.47
C LYS A 29 32.29 4.60 30.96
N ALA A 30 31.24 5.34 31.32
CA ALA A 30 30.82 5.50 32.72
C ALA A 30 30.36 4.19 33.38
N VAL A 31 29.82 3.24 32.60
CA VAL A 31 29.45 1.90 33.10
C VAL A 31 30.69 1.04 33.30
N LEU A 32 31.64 1.09 32.36
CA LEU A 32 32.92 0.37 32.47
C LEU A 32 33.77 0.90 33.63
N ASP A 33 33.88 2.22 33.81
CA ASP A 33 34.60 2.82 34.93
C ASP A 33 33.97 2.43 36.29
N ARG A 34 32.64 2.19 36.34
CA ARG A 34 31.96 1.68 37.54
C ARG A 34 32.22 0.19 37.78
N LEU A 35 32.30 -0.61 36.73
CA LEU A 35 32.64 -2.03 36.81
C LEU A 35 34.10 -2.22 37.22
N ASP A 36 35.03 -1.46 36.65
CA ASP A 36 36.44 -1.43 37.04
C ASP A 36 36.62 -0.96 38.49
N ALA A 37 35.83 0.02 38.95
CA ALA A 37 35.85 0.43 40.36
C ALA A 37 35.37 -0.69 41.29
N MET A 38 34.36 -1.48 40.88
CA MET A 38 33.91 -2.65 41.63
C MET A 38 34.91 -3.82 41.59
N GLU A 39 35.66 -3.99 40.49
CA GLU A 39 36.65 -5.06 40.33
C GLU A 39 37.98 -4.72 41.03
N ARG A 40 38.35 -3.44 41.10
CA ARG A 40 39.54 -2.95 41.82
C ARG A 40 39.35 -2.94 43.34
N ASP A 41 38.12 -2.80 43.81
CA ASP A 41 37.70 -3.10 45.20
C ASP A 41 37.41 -4.61 45.37
N GLY A 42 38.20 -5.45 44.72
CA GLY A 42 38.09 -6.90 44.74
C GLY A 42 37.98 -7.45 46.17
N GLY A 43 36.77 -7.87 46.54
CA GLY A 43 36.52 -9.01 47.42
C GLY A 43 37.17 -9.01 48.82
N GLU A 44 37.54 -7.87 49.40
CA GLU A 44 37.87 -7.80 50.81
C GLU A 44 36.62 -7.47 51.61
N ASP A 45 36.05 -8.48 52.26
CA ASP A 45 35.07 -8.29 53.33
C ASP A 45 35.70 -7.39 54.40
N PRO A 46 35.21 -6.15 54.60
CA PRO A 46 35.87 -5.15 55.44
C PRO A 46 35.79 -5.47 56.94
N THR A 47 35.24 -6.64 57.32
CA THR A 47 34.94 -6.99 58.71
C THR A 47 36.00 -7.83 59.43
N LEU A 48 37.04 -8.34 58.75
CA LEU A 48 38.03 -9.25 59.36
C LEU A 48 39.47 -8.75 59.23
N ASN A 49 40.21 -8.79 60.34
CA ASN A 49 41.67 -8.58 60.33
C ASN A 49 42.42 -9.91 60.10
N THR A 50 43.73 -9.83 59.86
CA THR A 50 44.64 -10.95 59.57
C THR A 50 44.79 -11.98 60.70
N ASN A 51 44.13 -11.80 61.85
CA ASN A 51 44.06 -12.76 62.95
C ASN A 51 42.64 -13.31 63.21
N GLY A 52 41.70 -13.11 62.28
CA GLY A 52 40.36 -13.75 62.33
C GLY A 52 39.43 -13.24 63.43
N GLN A 53 39.71 -12.07 64.01
CA GLN A 53 38.79 -11.38 64.92
C GLN A 53 38.06 -10.25 64.18
N ARG A 54 36.76 -10.11 64.46
CA ARG A 54 35.93 -9.03 63.90
C ARG A 54 36.49 -7.68 64.34
N ARG A 55 36.76 -6.79 63.38
CA ARG A 55 37.06 -5.40 63.69
C ARG A 55 35.74 -4.71 64.02
N ASP A 56 35.62 -4.22 65.24
CA ASP A 56 34.53 -3.34 65.66
C ASP A 56 34.74 -1.96 65.01
N TYR A 57 34.48 -1.86 63.71
CA TYR A 57 34.26 -0.56 63.08
C TYR A 57 32.87 -0.10 63.52
N ALA A 58 32.82 1.05 64.19
CA ALA A 58 31.58 1.81 64.30
C ALA A 58 31.02 1.96 62.88
N ALA A 59 29.86 1.37 62.62
CA ALA A 59 29.20 1.47 61.33
C ALA A 59 29.16 2.94 60.92
N PRO A 60 29.53 3.30 59.67
CA PRO A 60 29.21 4.63 59.16
C PRO A 60 27.72 4.78 59.38
N THR A 61 27.30 5.81 60.11
CA THR A 61 25.90 6.08 60.31
C THR A 61 25.34 6.39 58.92
N GLU A 62 24.77 5.40 58.24
CA GLU A 62 24.15 5.57 56.94
C GLU A 62 23.05 6.60 57.11
N ASP A 63 23.29 7.79 56.57
CA ASP A 63 22.37 8.90 56.67
C ASP A 63 21.02 8.46 56.06
N PRO A 64 19.93 8.29 56.85
CA PRO A 64 18.66 7.73 56.37
C PRO A 64 18.01 8.60 55.29
N THR A 65 18.52 9.81 55.09
CA THR A 65 18.16 10.74 54.02
C THR A 65 18.70 10.33 52.64
N LEU A 66 19.78 9.56 52.55
CA LEU A 66 20.40 9.15 51.27
C LEU A 66 19.70 7.95 50.63
N ASN A 67 19.35 6.93 51.43
CA ASN A 67 18.63 5.74 50.94
C ASN A 67 17.22 6.10 50.45
N THR A 68 16.51 6.95 51.20
CA THR A 68 15.17 7.44 50.82
C THR A 68 15.20 8.31 49.57
N ASN A 69 16.23 9.14 49.36
CA ASN A 69 16.37 9.95 48.15
C ASN A 69 16.75 9.11 46.92
N GLY A 70 17.57 8.06 47.07
CA GLY A 70 17.89 7.11 46.00
C GLY A 70 16.67 6.31 45.55
N GLN A 71 15.90 5.79 46.50
CA GLN A 71 14.63 5.08 46.24
C GLN A 71 13.60 6.00 45.57
N ARG A 72 13.42 7.24 46.06
CA ARG A 72 12.52 8.22 45.43
C ARG A 72 12.92 8.57 44.00
N ARG A 73 14.23 8.65 43.70
CA ARG A 73 14.72 8.90 42.35
C ARG A 73 14.48 7.70 41.44
N ALA A 74 14.74 6.48 41.91
CA ALA A 74 14.45 5.25 41.18
C ALA A 74 12.94 5.09 40.91
N ASP A 75 12.09 5.29 41.93
CA ASP A 75 10.63 5.27 41.83
C ASP A 75 10.10 6.36 40.89
N SER A 76 10.70 7.56 40.93
CA SER A 76 10.34 8.64 40.01
C SER A 76 10.71 8.33 38.56
N TYR A 77 11.86 7.66 38.35
CA TYR A 77 12.33 7.26 37.04
C TYR A 77 11.47 6.12 36.47
N GLN A 78 11.14 5.12 37.28
CA GLN A 78 10.21 4.05 36.91
C GLN A 78 8.79 4.59 36.67
N SER A 79 8.32 5.54 37.48
CA SER A 79 7.03 6.20 37.26
C SER A 79 7.00 6.99 35.95
N ALA A 80 8.10 7.69 35.62
CA ALA A 80 8.22 8.44 34.37
C ALA A 80 8.32 7.52 33.15
N ALA A 81 9.12 6.44 33.25
CA ALA A 81 9.24 5.43 32.21
C ALA A 81 7.91 4.69 31.97
N ASN A 82 7.18 4.33 33.04
CA ASN A 82 5.87 3.70 32.95
C ASN A 82 4.84 4.65 32.33
N ARG A 83 4.86 5.95 32.67
CA ARG A 83 3.99 6.94 32.03
C ARG A 83 4.29 7.09 30.54
N ALA A 84 5.56 7.14 30.15
CA ALA A 84 5.96 7.20 28.75
C ALA A 84 5.58 5.92 27.98
N ALA A 85 5.71 4.75 28.61
CA ALA A 85 5.29 3.47 28.03
C ALA A 85 3.77 3.43 27.85
N MET A 86 2.98 3.83 28.85
CA MET A 86 1.52 3.90 28.76
C MET A 86 1.04 4.90 27.70
N ALA A 87 1.72 6.05 27.56
CA ALA A 87 1.42 7.00 26.49
C ALA A 87 1.65 6.41 25.09
N LYS A 88 2.73 5.62 24.92
CA LYS A 88 2.98 4.89 23.67
C LYS A 88 1.94 3.81 23.42
N ILE A 89 1.56 3.05 24.45
CA ILE A 89 0.50 2.03 24.35
C ILE A 89 -0.82 2.69 23.92
N ALA A 90 -1.21 3.80 24.56
CA ALA A 90 -2.43 4.53 24.20
C ALA A 90 -2.39 5.06 22.75
N ALA A 91 -1.22 5.56 22.30
CA ALA A 91 -1.05 6.01 20.91
C ALA A 91 -1.15 4.85 19.91
N LEU A 92 -0.52 3.72 20.21
CA LEU A 92 -0.59 2.50 19.39
C LEU A 92 -2.00 1.93 19.37
N GLU A 93 -2.70 1.87 20.49
CA GLU A 93 -4.09 1.43 20.57
C GLU A 93 -5.01 2.33 19.75
N HIS A 94 -4.79 3.65 19.76
CA HIS A 94 -5.55 4.58 18.92
C HIS A 94 -5.28 4.36 17.43
N GLN A 95 -4.03 4.11 17.04
CA GLN A 95 -3.68 3.75 15.66
C GLN A 95 -4.31 2.41 15.26
N MET A 96 -4.22 1.40 16.12
CA MET A 96 -4.85 0.10 15.91
C MET A 96 -6.36 0.26 15.73
N ARG A 97 -7.05 0.99 16.60
CA ARG A 97 -8.49 1.26 16.45
C ARG A 97 -8.82 1.93 15.13
N ARG A 98 -8.00 2.85 14.63
CA ARG A 98 -8.24 3.47 13.31
C ARG A 98 -8.09 2.51 12.14
N VAL A 99 -7.24 1.49 12.28
CA VAL A 99 -6.98 0.48 11.25
C VAL A 99 -7.95 -0.70 11.35
N THR A 100 -8.39 -1.05 12.57
CA THR A 100 -9.23 -2.22 12.85
C THR A 100 -10.70 -1.88 13.07
N ALA A 101 -11.06 -0.61 13.27
CA ALA A 101 -12.47 -0.22 13.34
C ALA A 101 -13.14 -0.53 12.00
N GLU A 102 -14.20 -1.32 12.06
CA GLU A 102 -15.07 -1.53 10.91
C GLU A 102 -15.57 -0.19 10.39
N ALA A 103 -15.61 -0.05 9.05
CA ALA A 103 -16.24 1.08 8.42
C ALA A 103 -17.66 1.28 9.01
N PRO A 104 -18.05 2.53 9.35
CA PRO A 104 -19.39 2.83 9.81
C PRO A 104 -20.45 2.17 8.92
N ALA A 105 -21.58 1.75 9.50
CA ALA A 105 -22.66 1.12 8.73
C ALA A 105 -23.08 1.97 7.51
N ASP A 106 -23.07 3.30 7.66
CA ASP A 106 -23.36 4.24 6.58
C ASP A 106 -22.34 4.18 5.43
N ASP A 107 -21.04 4.07 5.76
CA ASP A 107 -19.98 3.94 4.75
C ASP A 107 -20.12 2.63 3.98
N ARG A 108 -20.48 1.53 4.67
CA ARG A 108 -20.74 0.23 4.04
C ARG A 108 -21.94 0.31 3.08
N ASN A 109 -23.02 0.97 3.49
CA ASN A 109 -24.20 1.16 2.65
C ASN A 109 -23.87 1.98 1.39
N GLN A 110 -23.15 3.09 1.53
CA GLN A 110 -22.74 3.92 0.38
C GLN A 110 -21.84 3.16 -0.61
N ILE A 111 -20.95 2.31 -0.10
CA ILE A 111 -20.11 1.45 -0.94
C ILE A 111 -20.94 0.42 -1.70
N ALA A 112 -21.92 -0.21 -1.03
CA ALA A 112 -22.82 -1.17 -1.67
C ALA A 112 -23.68 -0.51 -2.76
N GLU A 113 -24.21 0.69 -2.50
CA GLU A 113 -24.96 1.48 -3.47
C GLU A 113 -24.10 1.88 -4.68
N ALA A 114 -22.87 2.35 -4.44
CA ALA A 114 -21.93 2.68 -5.50
C ALA A 114 -21.61 1.45 -6.38
N ARG A 115 -21.39 0.29 -5.76
CA ARG A 115 -21.15 -0.98 -6.46
C ARG A 115 -22.34 -1.35 -7.34
N SER A 116 -23.55 -1.31 -6.79
CA SER A 116 -24.78 -1.65 -7.53
C SER A 116 -24.98 -0.77 -8.76
N ARG A 117 -24.78 0.55 -8.63
CA ARG A 117 -24.90 1.49 -9.76
C ARG A 117 -23.84 1.22 -10.85
N ALA A 118 -22.61 0.94 -10.45
CA ALA A 118 -21.51 0.75 -11.37
C ALA A 118 -21.52 -0.62 -12.08
N ASP A 119 -22.12 -1.66 -11.50
CA ASP A 119 -22.00 -3.04 -11.98
C ASP A 119 -22.50 -3.22 -13.42
N SER A 120 -23.67 -2.65 -13.71
CA SER A 120 -24.24 -2.66 -15.06
C SER A 120 -23.33 -1.99 -16.11
N VAL A 121 -22.68 -0.88 -15.74
CA VAL A 121 -21.81 -0.11 -16.63
C VAL A 121 -20.48 -0.83 -16.84
N PHE A 122 -19.91 -1.40 -15.78
CA PHE A 122 -18.68 -2.20 -15.85
C PHE A 122 -18.87 -3.45 -16.70
N GLN A 123 -19.98 -4.15 -16.52
CA GLN A 123 -20.28 -5.32 -17.33
C GLN A 123 -20.49 -4.95 -18.80
N ALA A 124 -21.18 -3.84 -19.08
CA ALA A 124 -21.41 -3.38 -20.44
C ALA A 124 -20.13 -2.87 -21.14
N ALA A 125 -19.29 -2.11 -20.44
CA ALA A 125 -18.14 -1.40 -21.02
C ALA A 125 -16.82 -2.18 -20.95
N LEU A 126 -16.65 -3.01 -19.94
CA LEU A 126 -15.40 -3.76 -19.69
C LEU A 126 -15.59 -5.27 -19.69
N GLY A 127 -16.83 -5.78 -19.73
CA GLY A 127 -17.12 -7.22 -19.70
C GLY A 127 -16.75 -7.91 -18.39
N ARG A 128 -16.63 -7.15 -17.29
CA ARG A 128 -16.28 -7.67 -15.96
C ARG A 128 -17.14 -7.04 -14.89
N THR A 129 -17.31 -7.76 -13.79
CA THR A 129 -17.94 -7.26 -12.56
C THR A 129 -17.14 -6.10 -11.95
N VAL A 130 -17.84 -5.26 -11.19
CA VAL A 130 -17.20 -4.20 -10.41
C VAL A 130 -16.19 -4.77 -9.41
N PRO A 131 -14.97 -4.20 -9.33
CA PRO A 131 -13.98 -4.58 -8.34
C PRO A 131 -14.48 -4.42 -6.90
N ASP A 132 -14.08 -5.35 -6.02
CA ASP A 132 -14.39 -5.25 -4.60
C ASP A 132 -13.70 -4.05 -3.93
N PRO A 133 -14.28 -3.50 -2.85
CA PRO A 133 -13.67 -2.44 -2.04
C PRO A 133 -12.39 -2.91 -1.35
N VAL A 134 -11.40 -2.03 -1.26
CA VAL A 134 -10.14 -2.30 -0.54
C VAL A 134 -10.38 -2.16 0.97
N PRO A 135 -9.74 -2.96 1.84
CA PRO A 135 -9.84 -2.79 3.28
C PRO A 135 -9.48 -1.37 3.72
N GLY A 136 -10.38 -0.71 4.46
CA GLY A 136 -10.22 0.69 4.89
C GLY A 136 -10.50 1.75 3.80
N GLU A 137 -10.98 1.36 2.62
CA GLU A 137 -11.38 2.30 1.56
C GLU A 137 -12.62 3.08 1.98
N ARG A 138 -12.55 4.42 1.87
CA ARG A 138 -13.69 5.30 2.13
C ARG A 138 -14.65 5.31 0.92
N PRO A 139 -15.96 5.54 1.12
CA PRO A 139 -16.94 5.52 0.01
C PRO A 139 -16.56 6.42 -1.17
N ILE A 140 -16.05 7.62 -0.89
CA ILE A 140 -15.65 8.57 -1.93
C ILE A 140 -14.42 8.10 -2.73
N ALA A 141 -13.48 7.42 -2.06
CA ALA A 141 -12.30 6.87 -2.72
C ALA A 141 -12.70 5.70 -3.63
N TYR A 142 -13.60 4.84 -3.15
CA TYR A 142 -14.16 3.74 -3.93
C TYR A 142 -14.83 4.25 -5.20
N ARG A 143 -15.73 5.22 -5.07
CA ARG A 143 -16.43 5.84 -6.22
C ARG A 143 -15.46 6.45 -7.24
N ARG A 144 -14.44 7.17 -6.78
CA ARG A 144 -13.40 7.72 -7.67
C ARG A 144 -12.66 6.62 -8.42
N ARG A 145 -12.25 5.55 -7.73
CA ARG A 145 -11.57 4.42 -8.36
C ARG A 145 -12.43 3.76 -9.44
N LEU A 146 -13.74 3.63 -9.21
CA LEU A 146 -14.67 3.12 -10.22
C LEU A 146 -14.80 4.06 -11.41
N ALA A 147 -14.95 5.37 -11.17
CA ALA A 147 -15.01 6.37 -12.23
C ALA A 147 -13.71 6.43 -13.04
N ASP A 148 -12.54 6.31 -12.39
CA ASP A 148 -11.23 6.36 -13.04
C ASP A 148 -11.01 5.18 -14.00
N ALA A 149 -11.56 3.99 -13.67
CA ALA A 149 -11.51 2.83 -14.56
C ALA A 149 -12.35 3.00 -15.85
N LEU A 150 -13.40 3.84 -15.79
CA LEU A 150 -14.32 4.08 -16.90
C LEU A 150 -14.04 5.39 -17.65
N LYS A 151 -13.28 6.34 -17.08
CA LYS A 151 -13.04 7.67 -17.68
C LYS A 151 -12.42 7.62 -19.08
N LYS A 152 -11.70 6.54 -19.42
CA LYS A 152 -11.13 6.32 -20.75
C LYS A 152 -12.17 6.32 -21.88
N PHE A 153 -13.43 6.07 -21.56
CA PHE A 153 -14.55 6.12 -22.51
C PHE A 153 -15.15 7.51 -22.66
N SER A 154 -14.81 8.44 -21.77
CA SER A 154 -15.26 9.83 -21.85
C SER A 154 -14.24 10.68 -22.62
N PRO A 155 -14.60 11.27 -23.77
CA PRO A 155 -13.69 12.10 -24.53
C PRO A 155 -13.32 13.40 -23.78
N THR A 156 -14.18 13.86 -22.87
CA THR A 156 -13.97 15.10 -22.11
C THR A 156 -13.17 14.88 -20.82
N LEU A 157 -13.30 13.68 -20.22
CA LEU A 157 -12.75 13.39 -18.89
C LEU A 157 -11.62 12.35 -18.91
N ALA A 158 -11.24 11.81 -20.07
CA ALA A 158 -10.17 10.80 -20.18
C ALA A 158 -8.84 11.24 -19.56
N THR A 159 -8.49 12.53 -19.68
CA THR A 159 -7.24 13.10 -19.15
C THR A 159 -7.42 13.80 -17.79
N ALA A 160 -8.65 13.88 -17.28
CA ALA A 160 -8.94 14.56 -16.02
C ALA A 160 -8.42 13.75 -14.81
N ARG A 161 -7.96 14.47 -13.79
CA ARG A 161 -7.60 13.91 -12.47
C ARG A 161 -8.80 14.01 -11.53
N LEU A 162 -9.22 12.88 -10.97
CA LEU A 162 -10.41 12.79 -10.11
C LEU A 162 -10.09 12.93 -8.60
N ASP A 163 -8.81 13.03 -8.24
CA ASP A 163 -8.34 13.02 -6.84
C ASP A 163 -8.83 14.21 -6.02
N SER A 164 -9.09 15.35 -6.66
CA SER A 164 -9.58 16.57 -6.01
C SER A 164 -11.10 16.71 -6.02
N VAL A 165 -11.83 15.88 -6.77
CA VAL A 165 -13.28 16.02 -6.96
C VAL A 165 -14.03 15.39 -5.79
N ALA A 166 -14.69 16.20 -4.96
CA ALA A 166 -15.37 15.73 -3.75
C ALA A 166 -16.89 16.03 -3.75
N GLY A 167 -17.63 15.26 -2.95
CA GLY A 167 -19.05 15.47 -2.69
C GLY A 167 -19.91 15.52 -3.96
N ALA A 168 -20.80 16.51 -4.03
CA ALA A 168 -21.76 16.68 -5.12
C ALA A 168 -21.10 16.83 -6.52
N ALA A 169 -19.88 17.37 -6.59
CA ALA A 169 -19.16 17.46 -7.85
C ALA A 169 -18.80 16.07 -8.40
N LEU A 170 -18.51 15.12 -7.51
CA LEU A 170 -18.23 13.74 -7.91
C LEU A 170 -19.48 13.07 -8.48
N ASP A 171 -20.67 13.38 -7.96
CA ASP A 171 -21.94 12.83 -8.48
C ASP A 171 -22.13 13.22 -9.96
N VAL A 172 -21.91 14.48 -10.30
CA VAL A 172 -22.05 14.98 -11.69
C VAL A 172 -21.01 14.35 -12.62
N VAL A 173 -19.75 14.31 -12.17
CA VAL A 173 -18.64 13.74 -12.95
C VAL A 173 -18.83 12.24 -13.16
N GLU A 174 -19.20 11.50 -12.10
CA GLU A 174 -19.49 10.07 -12.17
C GLU A 174 -20.64 9.78 -13.14
N THR A 175 -21.75 10.52 -13.03
CA THR A 175 -22.90 10.38 -13.92
C THR A 175 -22.51 10.60 -15.38
N ARG A 176 -21.68 11.61 -15.65
CA ARG A 176 -21.19 11.90 -17.00
C ARG A 176 -20.30 10.76 -17.53
N ILE A 177 -19.35 10.29 -16.73
CA ILE A 177 -18.45 9.20 -17.14
C ILE A 177 -19.24 7.93 -17.43
N TYR A 178 -20.25 7.60 -16.61
CA TYR A 178 -21.07 6.40 -16.82
C TYR A 178 -21.93 6.52 -18.08
N ALA A 179 -22.52 7.70 -18.32
CA ALA A 179 -23.27 7.96 -19.54
C ALA A 179 -22.38 7.84 -20.79
N ASP A 180 -21.18 8.41 -20.75
CA ASP A 180 -20.22 8.34 -21.85
C ASP A 180 -19.73 6.90 -22.09
N ALA A 181 -19.49 6.12 -21.02
CA ALA A 181 -19.12 4.72 -21.13
C ALA A 181 -20.23 3.88 -21.80
N LEU A 182 -21.49 4.08 -21.40
CA LEU A 182 -22.64 3.42 -22.03
C LEU A 182 -22.83 3.86 -23.49
N ALA A 183 -22.59 5.13 -23.80
CA ALA A 183 -22.64 5.63 -25.17
C ALA A 183 -21.53 5.00 -26.04
N ALA A 184 -20.32 4.86 -25.51
CA ALA A 184 -19.19 4.22 -26.19
C ALA A 184 -19.45 2.73 -26.49
N VAL A 185 -20.17 2.03 -25.60
CA VAL A 185 -20.63 0.65 -25.83
C VAL A 185 -21.64 0.59 -26.98
N LYS A 186 -22.58 1.53 -27.04
CA LYS A 186 -23.59 1.60 -28.12
C LYS A 186 -22.97 1.99 -29.46
N GLY A 187 -21.97 2.86 -29.45
CA GLY A 187 -21.29 3.36 -30.64
C GLY A 187 -20.30 2.38 -31.29
N ASN A 188 -20.22 1.13 -30.81
CA ASN A 188 -19.31 0.09 -31.30
C ASN A 188 -17.80 0.40 -31.16
N THR A 189 -17.44 1.48 -30.47
CA THR A 189 -16.05 1.94 -30.29
C THR A 189 -15.20 1.10 -29.33
N VAL A 190 -15.82 0.20 -28.57
CA VAL A 190 -15.19 -0.51 -27.43
C VAL A 190 -15.02 -2.03 -27.67
N MET A 191 -15.41 -2.54 -28.84
CA MET A 191 -15.29 -3.97 -29.09
C MET A 191 -13.82 -4.41 -29.24
N PRO A 192 -13.37 -5.47 -28.55
CA PRO A 192 -12.08 -6.09 -28.81
C PRO A 192 -12.02 -6.56 -30.26
N ALA A 193 -10.89 -6.32 -30.94
CA ALA A 193 -10.65 -6.85 -32.28
C ALA A 193 -10.81 -8.39 -32.28
N GLY A 194 -11.44 -8.95 -33.32
CA GLY A 194 -11.69 -10.38 -33.40
C GLY A 194 -12.96 -10.90 -32.71
N GLN A 195 -13.86 -10.03 -32.22
CA GLN A 195 -15.12 -10.45 -31.58
C GLN A 195 -16.35 -9.85 -32.27
N ILE A 196 -17.47 -10.58 -32.20
CA ILE A 196 -18.81 -10.13 -32.60
C ILE A 196 -19.78 -10.26 -31.43
N ARG A 197 -20.73 -9.34 -31.32
CA ARG A 197 -21.77 -9.33 -30.30
C ARG A 197 -23.13 -9.40 -30.96
N ALA A 198 -23.98 -10.30 -30.45
CA ALA A 198 -25.40 -10.35 -30.78
C ALA A 198 -26.19 -9.31 -29.97
N ILE A 199 -27.00 -8.52 -30.66
CA ILE A 199 -27.98 -7.58 -30.12
C ILE A 199 -29.35 -8.10 -30.53
N LYS A 200 -30.09 -8.64 -29.56
CA LYS A 200 -31.47 -9.08 -29.76
C LYS A 200 -32.40 -7.88 -29.63
N LYS A 201 -33.17 -7.59 -30.68
CA LYS A 201 -34.18 -6.55 -30.73
C LYS A 201 -35.53 -7.19 -31.04
N LEU A 202 -36.60 -6.66 -30.43
CA LEU A 202 -37.95 -7.02 -30.80
C LEU A 202 -38.47 -5.93 -31.75
N GLU A 203 -38.62 -6.25 -33.03
CA GLU A 203 -39.15 -5.34 -34.03
C GLU A 203 -40.43 -5.94 -34.61
N LEU A 204 -41.53 -5.18 -34.54
CA LEU A 204 -42.83 -5.55 -35.11
C LEU A 204 -43.33 -6.95 -34.67
N GLY A 205 -43.00 -7.37 -33.45
CA GLY A 205 -43.40 -8.68 -32.90
C GLY A 205 -42.47 -9.84 -33.26
N HIS A 206 -41.38 -9.59 -33.99
CA HIS A 206 -40.36 -10.58 -34.33
C HIS A 206 -39.05 -10.28 -33.59
N GLU A 207 -38.34 -11.33 -33.16
CA GLU A 207 -37.00 -11.22 -32.60
C GLU A 207 -35.98 -11.12 -33.74
N VAL A 208 -35.35 -9.96 -33.89
CA VAL A 208 -34.26 -9.69 -34.83
C VAL A 208 -32.95 -9.75 -34.05
N THR A 209 -32.01 -10.58 -34.48
CA THR A 209 -30.65 -10.60 -33.90
C THR A 209 -29.69 -9.87 -34.83
N GLU A 210 -29.22 -8.71 -34.40
CA GLU A 210 -28.20 -7.93 -35.10
C GLU A 210 -26.82 -8.27 -34.55
N TYR A 211 -25.86 -8.59 -35.42
CA TYR A 211 -24.48 -8.86 -35.02
C TYR A 211 -23.62 -7.64 -35.35
N VAL A 212 -22.92 -7.11 -34.34
CA VAL A 212 -22.03 -5.95 -34.48
C VAL A 212 -20.63 -6.34 -33.97
N GLY A 213 -19.57 -5.88 -34.64
CA GLY A 213 -18.18 -6.18 -34.25
C GLY A 213 -17.23 -6.21 -35.44
N ASP A 214 -16.17 -7.00 -35.34
CA ASP A 214 -15.18 -7.20 -36.40
C ASP A 214 -15.76 -8.06 -37.54
N PRO A 215 -15.88 -7.53 -38.78
CA PRO A 215 -16.36 -8.30 -39.92
C PRO A 215 -15.52 -9.56 -40.18
N GLN A 216 -14.20 -9.50 -39.95
CA GLN A 216 -13.33 -10.65 -40.17
C GLN A 216 -13.62 -11.78 -39.18
N ALA A 217 -13.98 -11.45 -37.94
CA ALA A 217 -14.40 -12.42 -36.93
C ALA A 217 -15.73 -13.11 -37.30
N ALA A 218 -16.66 -12.36 -37.91
CA ALA A 218 -17.93 -12.91 -38.38
C ALA A 218 -17.74 -13.98 -39.46
N TRP A 219 -16.77 -13.79 -40.35
CA TRP A 219 -16.52 -14.68 -41.48
C TRP A 219 -15.40 -15.71 -41.23
N ALA A 220 -14.62 -15.58 -40.15
CA ALA A 220 -13.48 -16.44 -39.85
C ALA A 220 -13.80 -17.96 -39.89
N PRO A 221 -14.93 -18.45 -39.34
CA PRO A 221 -15.28 -19.87 -39.41
C PRO A 221 -15.52 -20.39 -40.84
N PHE A 222 -15.88 -19.49 -41.76
CA PHE A 222 -16.20 -19.81 -43.15
C PHE A 222 -15.00 -19.61 -44.08
N SER A 223 -14.03 -18.76 -43.72
CA SER A 223 -12.83 -18.51 -44.53
C SER A 223 -11.69 -19.51 -44.32
N ALA A 224 -11.70 -20.28 -43.23
CA ALA A 224 -10.63 -21.22 -42.88
C ALA A 224 -10.44 -22.39 -43.88
N GLY A 225 -11.39 -22.62 -44.80
CA GLY A 225 -11.33 -23.69 -45.81
C GLY A 225 -10.92 -23.26 -47.23
N ALA A 226 -10.75 -21.96 -47.50
CA ALA A 226 -10.54 -21.47 -48.88
C ALA A 226 -9.12 -21.73 -49.44
N GLY A 227 -8.23 -22.37 -48.67
CA GLY A 227 -6.84 -22.65 -49.06
C GLY A 227 -6.57 -24.08 -49.53
N GLY A 228 -7.58 -24.93 -49.68
CA GLY A 228 -7.40 -26.28 -50.22
C GLY A 228 -6.96 -26.24 -51.67
N LYS A 229 -5.65 -26.31 -51.93
CA LYS A 229 -5.12 -26.55 -53.28
C LYS A 229 -5.66 -27.88 -53.79
N VAL A 230 -6.69 -27.85 -54.63
CA VAL A 230 -7.11 -29.00 -55.41
C VAL A 230 -6.12 -29.14 -56.56
N SER A 231 -5.09 -29.99 -56.37
CA SER A 231 -4.19 -30.36 -57.47
C SER A 231 -4.88 -31.40 -58.35
N PHE A 232 -5.28 -31.01 -59.55
CA PHE A 232 -5.68 -31.97 -60.59
C PHE A 232 -4.42 -32.65 -61.11
N ASN A 233 -4.31 -33.97 -60.93
CA ASN A 233 -3.19 -34.76 -61.41
C ASN A 233 -3.25 -34.82 -62.95
N GLN A 234 -2.46 -33.98 -63.63
CA GLN A 234 -2.38 -33.92 -65.08
C GLN A 234 -1.48 -35.05 -65.61
N SER A 235 -1.84 -36.30 -65.35
CA SER A 235 -1.20 -37.46 -66.00
C SER A 235 -1.96 -37.80 -67.28
N ALA A 236 -1.84 -36.95 -68.30
CA ALA A 236 -2.37 -37.22 -69.63
C ALA A 236 -1.21 -37.53 -70.60
N GLY A 237 -0.99 -38.82 -70.81
CA GLY A 237 -0.62 -39.41 -72.10
C GLY A 237 0.70 -38.96 -72.75
N LYS A 238 1.80 -39.65 -72.42
CA LYS A 238 2.86 -39.89 -73.42
C LYS A 238 2.73 -41.34 -73.89
N ARG A 239 1.96 -41.54 -74.96
CA ARG A 239 2.01 -42.72 -75.83
C ARG A 239 2.56 -42.23 -77.17
N GLY A 240 3.65 -42.83 -77.63
CA GLY A 240 4.35 -42.49 -78.88
C GLY A 240 5.83 -42.36 -78.63
#